data_AF-A0A5N5TGV5-F1
#
_entry.id   AF-A0A5N5TGV5-F1
#
_cell.length_a   1.000
_cell.length_b   1.000
_cell.length_c   1.000
_cell.angle_alpha   90.00
_cell.angle_beta   90.00
_cell.angle_gamma   90.00
#
_symmetry.space_group_name_H-M   'P 1'
#
loop_
_entity.id
_entity.type
_entity.pdbx_description
1 polymer ?
#
loop_
_entity_poly.entity_id
_entity_poly.type
_entity_poly.pdbx_seq_one_letter_code
_entity_poly.pdbx_strand_id
1 'polypeptide(L)'
;IFNKFFNVKNVYYGHQDGKLYVIKKLAHNVELDSYDKKLCEAVHLPYNCDSGFAVRRLIDSHHNNLDSIIEKNPSLFGDSEPLKCKHDRVLTFLFHKFQMSRTNDQIMHNFLTLMAVNPEPVIMQAFQNVFPFPKYYGACGRVVVQEFAGNPLSGFYGNPWLERASLAAQLLQIANSMTEHYIRIYLTDPSSDNFVVDSKGNVKLVDLENIVLVDSQKGNLEKSVHFNEGNGCSGCFSYDYEDLCNFYKADHNYFAICK
;
A
#
# COMPACT_ATOMS: atom_id res chain seq x y z
N ILE A 1 20.33 19.32 13.69
CA ILE A 1 19.82 18.14 14.46
C ILE A 1 18.49 17.64 13.87
N PHE A 2 17.49 18.50 13.61
CA PHE A 2 16.23 18.12 12.93
C PHE A 2 16.37 17.40 11.58
N ASN A 3 17.28 17.83 10.69
CA ASN A 3 17.49 17.18 9.37
C ASN A 3 17.99 15.73 9.43
N LYS A 4 18.62 15.29 10.54
CA LYS A 4 19.07 13.90 10.67
C LYS A 4 17.93 12.94 11.03
N PHE A 5 16.92 13.42 11.77
CA PHE A 5 15.75 12.60 12.11
C PHE A 5 14.90 12.36 10.87
N PHE A 6 14.62 13.38 10.03
CA PHE A 6 13.81 13.25 8.81
C PHE A 6 14.43 12.47 7.63
N ASN A 7 15.65 11.96 7.77
CA ASN A 7 16.37 11.29 6.68
C ASN A 7 15.87 9.85 6.42
N VAL A 8 15.28 9.22 7.43
CA VAL A 8 14.69 7.86 7.39
C VAL A 8 13.20 7.94 7.03
N LYS A 9 12.57 6.86 6.53
CA LYS A 9 11.11 6.70 6.53
C LYS A 9 10.70 6.63 8.00
N ASN A 10 10.19 7.75 8.50
CA ASN A 10 9.89 7.90 9.90
C ASN A 10 8.39 7.81 10.13
N VAL A 11 8.07 7.19 11.26
CA VAL A 11 6.75 7.19 11.86
C VAL A 11 6.82 8.13 13.06
N TYR A 12 6.05 9.21 13.02
CA TYR A 12 5.91 10.16 14.12
C TYR A 12 4.53 10.01 14.74
N TYR A 13 4.42 10.32 16.02
CA TYR A 13 3.16 10.32 16.74
C TYR A 13 2.77 11.75 17.09
N GLY A 14 1.55 12.14 16.73
CA GLY A 14 0.96 13.43 17.04
C GLY A 14 -0.18 13.28 18.02
N HIS A 15 -0.43 14.31 18.83
CA HIS A 15 -1.59 14.38 19.71
C HIS A 15 -2.37 15.67 19.44
N GLN A 16 -3.67 15.55 19.20
CA GLN A 16 -4.56 16.69 19.00
C GLN A 16 -5.95 16.36 19.55
N ASP A 17 -6.53 17.26 20.34
CA ASP A 17 -7.88 17.13 20.90
C ASP A 17 -8.16 15.80 21.63
N GLY A 18 -7.17 15.31 22.40
CA GLY A 18 -7.28 14.04 23.12
C GLY A 18 -7.10 12.80 22.24
N LYS A 19 -6.83 12.96 20.94
CA LYS A 19 -6.65 11.86 19.98
C LYS A 19 -5.19 11.73 19.56
N LEU A 20 -4.74 10.49 19.41
CA LEU A 20 -3.43 10.15 18.87
C LEU A 20 -3.51 9.92 17.36
N TYR A 21 -2.48 10.39 16.66
CA TYR A 21 -2.34 10.31 15.22
C TYR A 21 -0.97 9.74 14.88
N VAL A 22 -0.91 9.02 13.78
CA VAL A 22 0.34 8.54 13.19
C VAL A 22 0.62 9.39 11.96
N ILE A 23 1.81 9.95 11.90
CA ILE A 23 2.30 10.80 10.82
C ILE A 23 3.45 10.04 10.16
N LYS A 24 3.23 9.57 8.93
CA LYS A 24 4.24 8.82 8.16
C LYS A 24 4.80 9.68 7.05
N LYS A 25 6.11 9.63 6.87
CA LYS A 25 6.75 10.09 5.63
C LYS A 25 6.52 9.04 4.55
N LEU A 26 6.20 9.46 3.33
CA LEU A 26 5.89 8.53 2.23
C LEU A 26 7.04 7.59 1.91
N ALA A 27 8.29 8.08 1.90
CA ALA A 27 9.48 7.30 1.57
C ALA A 27 10.75 7.88 2.21
N HIS A 28 11.87 7.16 2.14
CA HIS A 28 13.19 7.66 2.55
C HIS A 28 13.67 8.79 1.62
N ASN A 29 14.61 9.64 2.07
CA ASN A 29 15.10 10.75 1.23
C ASN A 29 15.71 10.27 -0.09
N VAL A 30 16.44 9.15 -0.08
CA VAL A 30 17.05 8.59 -1.29
C VAL A 30 15.99 8.17 -2.32
N GLU A 31 14.90 7.55 -1.87
CA GLU A 31 13.78 7.15 -2.73
C GLU A 31 13.05 8.37 -3.28
N LEU A 32 12.85 9.39 -2.44
CA LEU A 32 12.25 10.65 -2.81
C LEU A 32 13.08 11.45 -3.84
N ASP A 33 14.39 11.50 -3.66
CA ASP A 33 15.31 12.16 -4.60
C ASP A 33 15.40 11.38 -5.92
N SER A 34 15.36 10.03 -5.84
CA SER A 34 15.30 9.15 -7.01
C SER A 34 14.00 9.36 -7.79
N TYR A 35 12.87 9.44 -7.10
CA TYR A 35 11.57 9.76 -7.71
C TYR A 35 11.60 11.12 -8.42
N ASP A 36 12.07 12.17 -7.75
CA ASP A 36 12.13 13.51 -8.32
C ASP A 36 13.00 13.56 -9.58
N LYS A 37 14.16 12.89 -9.53
CA LYS A 37 15.04 12.74 -10.70
C LYS A 37 14.31 12.14 -11.88
N LYS A 38 13.73 10.95 -11.68
CA LYS A 38 13.03 10.20 -12.71
C LYS A 38 11.85 11.01 -13.26
N LEU A 39 11.16 11.78 -12.40
CA LEU A 39 10.04 12.62 -12.77
C LEU A 39 10.48 13.79 -13.65
N CYS A 40 11.53 14.52 -13.25
CA CYS A 40 12.10 15.59 -14.07
C CYS A 40 12.57 15.07 -15.43
N GLU A 41 13.24 13.92 -15.46
CA GLU A 41 13.69 13.26 -16.69
C GLU A 41 12.51 12.89 -17.60
N ALA A 42 11.43 12.32 -17.06
CA ALA A 42 10.24 11.93 -17.82
C ALA A 42 9.57 13.09 -18.56
N VAL A 43 9.71 14.33 -18.04
CA VAL A 43 9.16 15.54 -18.67
C VAL A 43 10.23 16.44 -19.32
N HIS A 44 11.44 15.91 -19.53
CA HIS A 44 12.57 16.59 -20.17
C HIS A 44 12.96 17.90 -19.46
N LEU A 45 12.99 17.89 -18.12
CA LEU A 45 13.42 19.00 -17.28
C LEU A 45 14.76 18.68 -16.57
N PRO A 46 15.49 19.71 -16.08
CA PRO A 46 16.69 19.51 -15.28
C PRO A 46 16.41 18.76 -13.96
N TYR A 47 17.42 18.10 -13.40
CA TYR A 47 17.32 17.27 -12.19
C TYR A 47 16.68 17.98 -10.97
N ASN A 48 16.88 19.28 -10.82
CA ASN A 48 16.33 20.08 -9.72
C ASN A 48 15.02 20.79 -10.07
N CYS A 49 14.21 20.19 -10.96
CA CYS A 49 12.94 20.77 -11.35
C CYS A 49 11.94 20.80 -10.19
N ASP A 50 10.97 21.72 -10.25
CA ASP A 50 9.84 21.70 -9.33
C ASP A 50 8.97 20.47 -9.61
N SER A 51 8.87 19.58 -8.62
CA SER A 51 8.16 18.30 -8.77
C SER A 51 6.67 18.50 -9.01
N GLY A 52 6.05 19.53 -8.40
CA GLY A 52 4.64 19.85 -8.62
C GLY A 52 4.36 20.25 -10.08
N PHE A 53 5.20 21.11 -10.64
CA PHE A 53 5.17 21.49 -12.05
C PHE A 53 5.44 20.29 -12.96
N ALA A 54 6.40 19.44 -12.60
CA ALA A 54 6.75 18.27 -13.41
C ALA A 54 5.60 17.24 -13.47
N VAL A 55 4.93 16.94 -12.35
CA VAL A 55 3.72 16.08 -12.35
C VAL A 55 2.62 16.70 -13.21
N ARG A 56 2.39 18.01 -13.12
CA ARG A 56 1.39 18.68 -13.95
C ARG A 56 1.72 18.57 -15.44
N ARG A 57 2.98 18.81 -15.81
CA ARG A 57 3.45 18.67 -17.19
C ARG A 57 3.33 17.24 -17.70
N LEU A 58 3.57 16.25 -16.84
CA LEU A 58 3.40 14.83 -17.14
C LEU A 58 1.93 14.50 -17.44
N ILE A 59 1.01 15.03 -16.63
CA ILE A 59 -0.45 14.86 -16.83
C ILE A 59 -0.88 15.49 -18.15
N ASP A 60 -0.45 16.73 -18.41
CA ASP A 60 -0.81 17.49 -19.61
C ASP A 60 -0.27 16.81 -20.88
N SER A 61 0.97 16.29 -20.86
CA SER A 61 1.57 15.61 -22.01
C SER A 61 0.91 14.28 -22.37
N HIS A 62 0.11 13.73 -21.46
CA HIS A 62 -0.67 12.50 -21.67
C HIS A 62 -2.17 12.79 -21.75
N HIS A 63 -2.57 14.05 -21.95
CA HIS A 63 -3.97 14.45 -22.10
C HIS A 63 -4.87 13.98 -20.94
N ASN A 64 -4.36 13.98 -19.71
CA ASN A 64 -5.09 13.51 -18.52
C ASN A 64 -5.50 12.03 -18.57
N ASN A 65 -4.86 11.21 -19.44
CA ASN A 65 -5.14 9.78 -19.53
C ASN A 65 -4.27 9.00 -18.54
N LEU A 66 -4.91 8.44 -17.50
CA LEU A 66 -4.23 7.76 -16.39
C LEU A 66 -3.44 6.53 -16.85
N ASP A 67 -4.03 5.67 -17.68
CA ASP A 67 -3.39 4.46 -18.18
C ASP A 67 -2.14 4.81 -18.99
N SER A 68 -2.25 5.80 -19.89
CA SER A 68 -1.13 6.25 -20.72
C SER A 68 0.03 6.81 -19.87
N ILE A 69 -0.27 7.53 -18.79
CA ILE A 69 0.77 8.03 -17.86
C ILE A 69 1.51 6.87 -17.22
N ILE A 70 0.80 5.88 -16.68
CA ILE A 70 1.43 4.76 -15.95
C ILE A 70 2.20 3.85 -16.91
N GLU A 71 1.61 3.47 -18.04
CA GLU A 71 2.20 2.54 -19.00
C GLU A 71 3.46 3.09 -19.67
N LYS A 72 3.47 4.39 -20.01
CA LYS A 72 4.60 5.01 -20.72
C LYS A 72 5.73 5.46 -19.79
N ASN A 73 5.53 5.40 -18.47
CA ASN A 73 6.51 5.83 -17.49
C ASN A 73 6.86 4.71 -16.47
N PRO A 74 7.31 3.53 -16.94
CA PRO A 74 7.62 2.41 -16.06
C PRO A 74 8.79 2.70 -15.10
N SER A 75 9.66 3.67 -15.40
CA SER A 75 10.70 4.10 -14.47
C SER A 75 10.12 4.73 -13.19
N LEU A 76 8.97 5.40 -13.30
CA LEU A 76 8.27 6.06 -12.19
C LEU A 76 7.40 5.11 -11.37
N PHE A 77 6.69 4.21 -12.05
CA PHE A 77 5.66 3.37 -11.43
C PHE A 77 6.06 1.90 -11.29
N GLY A 78 7.19 1.50 -11.87
CA GLY A 78 7.61 0.09 -11.94
C GLY A 78 7.87 -0.55 -10.58
N ASP A 79 8.21 0.24 -9.57
CA ASP A 79 8.47 -0.24 -8.20
C ASP A 79 7.17 -0.34 -7.37
N SER A 80 6.05 0.20 -7.84
CA SER A 80 4.75 0.15 -7.15
C SER A 80 4.11 -1.23 -7.27
N GLU A 81 4.14 -2.02 -6.20
CA GLU A 81 3.58 -3.39 -6.16
C GLU A 81 2.12 -3.51 -6.61
N PRO A 82 1.19 -2.60 -6.23
CA PRO A 82 -0.20 -2.67 -6.66
C PRO A 82 -0.41 -2.60 -8.18
N LEU A 83 0.61 -2.16 -8.93
CA LEU A 83 0.57 -2.03 -10.38
C LEU A 83 1.25 -3.20 -11.12
N LYS A 84 1.89 -4.15 -10.40
CA LYS A 84 2.66 -5.26 -11.00
C LYS A 84 1.82 -6.18 -11.88
N CYS A 85 0.59 -6.51 -11.46
CA CYS A 85 -0.28 -7.38 -12.23
C CYS A 85 -0.84 -6.74 -13.51
N LYS A 86 -0.79 -5.40 -13.63
CA LYS A 86 -1.33 -4.65 -14.79
C LYS A 86 -2.78 -5.02 -15.12
N HIS A 87 -3.65 -5.06 -14.10
CA HIS A 87 -5.08 -5.29 -14.30
C HIS A 87 -5.79 -3.93 -14.36
N ASP A 88 -6.28 -3.52 -15.53
CA ASP A 88 -6.86 -2.19 -15.77
C ASP A 88 -7.96 -1.82 -14.77
N ARG A 89 -8.76 -2.81 -14.36
CA ARG A 89 -9.84 -2.64 -13.38
C ARG A 89 -9.33 -2.29 -11.98
N VAL A 90 -8.13 -2.74 -11.59
CA VAL A 90 -7.51 -2.36 -10.31
C VAL A 90 -7.18 -0.87 -10.31
N LEU A 91 -6.51 -0.39 -11.36
CA LEU A 91 -6.13 1.02 -11.48
C LEU A 91 -7.37 1.92 -11.51
N THR A 92 -8.37 1.55 -12.32
CA THR A 92 -9.66 2.25 -12.39
C THR A 92 -10.37 2.27 -11.03
N PHE A 93 -10.41 1.14 -10.32
CA PHE A 93 -11.00 1.03 -8.99
C PHE A 93 -10.32 1.96 -7.98
N LEU A 94 -8.99 1.89 -7.89
CA LEU A 94 -8.21 2.71 -6.95
C LEU A 94 -8.40 4.19 -7.23
N PHE A 95 -8.29 4.60 -8.50
CA PHE A 95 -8.46 6.00 -8.88
C PHE A 95 -9.86 6.47 -8.52
N HIS A 96 -10.90 5.76 -8.96
CA HIS A 96 -12.30 6.12 -8.67
C HIS A 96 -12.55 6.28 -7.16
N LYS A 97 -12.10 5.33 -6.33
CA LYS A 97 -12.23 5.44 -4.87
C LYS A 97 -11.50 6.65 -4.30
N PHE A 98 -10.31 6.96 -4.83
CA PHE A 98 -9.51 8.11 -4.42
C PHE A 98 -10.14 9.45 -4.84
N GLN A 99 -10.83 9.52 -5.99
CA GLN A 99 -11.54 10.74 -6.39
C GLN A 99 -12.74 11.02 -5.49
N MET A 100 -13.52 9.99 -5.13
CA MET A 100 -14.74 10.13 -4.32
C MET A 100 -14.50 10.77 -2.94
N SER A 101 -13.29 10.67 -2.39
CA SER A 101 -12.93 11.24 -1.09
C SER A 101 -12.45 12.70 -1.16
N ARG A 102 -12.46 13.35 -2.35
CA ARG A 102 -11.80 14.65 -2.58
C ARG A 102 -12.63 15.59 -3.47
N THR A 103 -12.41 16.88 -3.27
CA THR A 103 -13.08 17.97 -4.02
C THR A 103 -12.09 18.94 -4.68
N ASN A 104 -10.79 18.67 -4.62
CA ASN A 104 -9.73 19.54 -5.15
C ASN A 104 -9.35 19.15 -6.59
N ASP A 105 -9.05 20.14 -7.44
CA ASP A 105 -8.57 19.97 -8.82
C ASP A 105 -7.24 19.19 -8.94
N GLN A 106 -6.51 18.99 -7.83
CA GLN A 106 -5.23 18.26 -7.79
C GLN A 106 -5.38 16.74 -7.54
N ILE A 107 -6.56 16.15 -7.80
CA ILE A 107 -6.80 14.72 -7.57
C ILE A 107 -5.79 13.83 -8.30
N MET A 108 -5.62 14.01 -9.62
CA MET A 108 -4.72 13.17 -10.42
C MET A 108 -3.26 13.35 -10.02
N HIS A 109 -2.85 14.59 -9.77
CA HIS A 109 -1.51 14.93 -9.26
C HIS A 109 -1.17 14.14 -7.99
N ASN A 110 -2.07 14.19 -7.01
CA ASN A 110 -1.88 13.50 -5.74
C ASN A 110 -1.93 11.99 -5.88
N PHE A 111 -2.83 11.47 -6.72
CA PHE A 111 -2.93 10.04 -6.98
C PHE A 111 -1.64 9.49 -7.59
N LEU A 112 -1.13 10.11 -8.66
CA LEU A 112 0.09 9.68 -9.33
C LEU A 112 1.31 9.75 -8.41
N THR A 113 1.42 10.81 -7.60
CA THR A 113 2.53 10.94 -6.64
C THR A 113 2.49 9.82 -5.61
N LEU A 114 1.32 9.51 -5.05
CA LEU A 114 1.18 8.43 -4.07
C LEU A 114 1.43 7.07 -4.72
N MET A 115 0.84 6.79 -5.87
CA MET A 115 1.05 5.52 -6.58
C MET A 115 2.51 5.30 -6.98
N ALA A 116 3.29 6.36 -7.24
CA ALA A 116 4.71 6.23 -7.58
C ALA A 116 5.62 6.09 -6.34
N VAL A 117 5.31 6.82 -5.26
CA VAL A 117 6.21 6.91 -4.09
C VAL A 117 5.84 5.94 -3.00
N ASN A 118 4.55 5.88 -2.64
CA ASN A 118 4.04 4.96 -1.63
C ASN A 118 2.50 4.84 -1.77
N PRO A 119 2.01 3.68 -2.24
CA PRO A 119 0.59 3.49 -2.54
C PRO A 119 -0.28 3.23 -1.30
N GLU A 120 0.32 3.00 -0.11
CA GLU A 120 -0.40 2.72 1.16
C GLU A 120 -1.60 3.65 1.38
N PRO A 121 -1.49 4.98 1.23
CA PRO A 121 -2.60 5.89 1.49
C PRO A 121 -3.74 5.76 0.47
N VAL A 122 -3.44 5.39 -0.77
CA VAL A 122 -4.45 5.16 -1.82
C VAL A 122 -5.24 3.89 -1.50
N ILE A 123 -4.54 2.81 -1.17
CA ILE A 123 -5.13 1.53 -0.80
C ILE A 123 -5.98 1.69 0.47
N MET A 124 -5.42 2.33 1.50
CA MET A 124 -6.09 2.55 2.78
C MET A 124 -7.43 3.26 2.58
N GLN A 125 -7.47 4.32 1.77
CA GLN A 125 -8.71 5.02 1.43
C GLN A 125 -9.67 4.16 0.61
N ALA A 126 -9.15 3.43 -0.38
CA ALA A 126 -9.99 2.62 -1.27
C ALA A 126 -10.74 1.50 -0.53
N PHE A 127 -10.15 0.98 0.54
CA PHE A 127 -10.67 -0.15 1.30
C PHE A 127 -11.03 0.17 2.77
N GLN A 128 -11.06 1.44 3.16
CA GLN A 128 -11.23 1.88 4.57
C GLN A 128 -12.47 1.28 5.28
N ASN A 129 -13.52 0.96 4.53
CA ASN A 129 -14.76 0.39 5.06
C ASN A 129 -14.95 -1.11 4.71
N VAL A 130 -13.91 -1.74 4.17
CA VAL A 130 -13.93 -3.13 3.69
C VAL A 130 -13.00 -4.00 4.55
N PHE A 131 -11.81 -3.48 4.88
CA PHE A 131 -10.79 -4.17 5.67
C PHE A 131 -10.46 -3.36 6.94
N PRO A 132 -9.92 -4.01 7.99
CA PRO A 132 -9.57 -3.34 9.24
C PRO A 132 -8.25 -2.54 9.08
N PHE A 133 -8.28 -1.51 8.24
CA PHE A 133 -7.18 -0.58 8.05
C PHE A 133 -7.36 0.66 8.95
N PRO A 134 -6.27 1.36 9.31
CA PRO A 134 -6.35 2.67 9.93
C PRO A 134 -7.21 3.63 9.11
N LYS A 135 -7.91 4.52 9.80
CA LYS A 135 -8.54 5.66 9.12
C LYS A 135 -7.47 6.61 8.56
N TYR A 136 -7.56 6.92 7.27
CA TYR A 136 -6.76 7.97 6.65
C TYR A 136 -7.39 9.35 6.94
N TYR A 137 -6.57 10.32 7.37
CA TYR A 137 -7.04 11.68 7.66
C TYR A 137 -6.63 12.70 6.60
N GLY A 138 -5.49 12.52 5.95
CA GLY A 138 -5.01 13.46 4.95
C GLY A 138 -3.53 13.33 4.62
N ALA A 139 -3.09 14.14 3.68
CA ALA A 139 -1.70 14.24 3.27
C ALA A 139 -1.34 15.71 3.03
N CYS A 140 -0.10 16.07 3.33
CA CYS A 140 0.46 17.38 3.01
C CYS A 140 1.90 17.18 2.55
N GLY A 141 2.22 17.61 1.32
CA GLY A 141 3.51 17.30 0.70
C GLY A 141 3.75 15.79 0.64
N ARG A 142 4.86 15.34 1.23
CA ARG A 142 5.29 13.92 1.23
C ARG A 142 5.06 13.23 2.58
N VAL A 143 4.04 13.68 3.29
CA VAL A 143 3.66 13.20 4.62
C VAL A 143 2.17 12.89 4.65
N VAL A 144 1.82 11.79 5.30
CA VAL A 144 0.44 11.34 5.50
C VAL A 144 0.10 11.24 6.98
N VAL A 145 -1.16 11.48 7.29
CA VAL A 145 -1.70 11.40 8.64
C VAL A 145 -2.79 10.33 8.67
N GLN A 146 -2.66 9.40 9.61
CA GLN A 146 -3.59 8.30 9.80
C GLN A 146 -3.90 8.08 11.29
N GLU A 147 -4.89 7.24 11.56
CA GLU A 147 -5.27 6.79 12.90
C GLU A 147 -4.11 6.10 13.62
N PHE A 148 -3.91 6.45 14.89
CA PHE A 148 -3.22 5.56 15.82
C PHE A 148 -4.12 4.37 16.12
N ALA A 149 -3.85 3.26 15.43
CA ALA A 149 -4.74 2.10 15.38
C ALA A 149 -4.53 1.10 16.52
N GLY A 150 -3.49 1.25 17.35
CA GLY A 150 -3.19 0.33 18.45
C GLY A 150 -1.71 0.13 18.69
N ASN A 151 -1.37 -0.84 19.53
CA ASN A 151 0.02 -1.26 19.79
C ASN A 151 0.42 -2.40 18.84
N PRO A 152 1.70 -2.51 18.42
CA PRO A 152 2.18 -3.59 17.57
C PRO A 152 1.82 -4.98 18.12
N LEU A 153 1.45 -5.90 17.23
CA LEU A 153 1.07 -7.28 17.58
C LEU A 153 2.22 -8.02 18.29
N SER A 154 3.47 -7.69 17.97
CA SER A 154 4.67 -8.22 18.62
C SER A 154 4.66 -8.02 20.14
N GLY A 155 3.99 -6.97 20.64
CA GLY A 155 3.81 -6.71 22.08
C GLY A 155 2.92 -7.73 22.80
N PHE A 156 2.20 -8.60 22.08
CA PHE A 156 1.22 -9.55 22.63
C PHE A 156 1.75 -11.00 22.69
N TYR A 157 3.00 -11.25 22.29
CA TYR A 157 3.58 -12.60 22.27
C TYR A 157 3.62 -13.29 23.63
N GLY A 158 3.74 -12.52 24.71
CA GLY A 158 3.75 -13.00 26.10
C GLY A 158 2.36 -13.13 26.74
N ASN A 159 1.28 -12.77 26.03
CA ASN A 159 -0.06 -12.74 26.61
C ASN A 159 -0.63 -14.17 26.79
N PRO A 160 -1.69 -14.33 27.61
CA PRO A 160 -2.33 -15.63 27.83
C PRO A 160 -2.75 -16.32 26.53
N TRP A 161 -2.73 -17.66 26.53
CA TRP A 161 -3.01 -18.45 25.32
C TRP A 161 -4.34 -18.09 24.65
N LEU A 162 -5.42 -17.90 25.42
CA LEU A 162 -6.74 -17.54 24.87
C LEU A 162 -6.71 -16.22 24.11
N GLU A 163 -5.95 -15.23 24.60
CA GLU A 163 -5.82 -13.93 23.94
C GLU A 163 -5.02 -14.07 22.64
N ARG A 164 -3.89 -14.76 22.68
CA ARG A 164 -3.09 -15.03 21.47
C ARG A 164 -3.86 -15.84 20.43
N ALA A 165 -4.64 -16.84 20.86
CA ALA A 165 -5.50 -17.63 19.99
C ALA A 165 -6.61 -16.76 19.35
N SER A 166 -7.17 -15.81 20.10
CA SER A 166 -8.14 -14.84 19.56
C SER A 166 -7.51 -13.93 18.51
N LEU A 167 -6.31 -13.39 18.76
CA LEU A 167 -5.59 -12.55 17.80
C LEU A 167 -5.21 -13.33 16.53
N ALA A 168 -4.73 -14.56 16.67
CA ALA A 168 -4.43 -15.44 15.55
C ALA A 168 -5.67 -15.74 14.69
N ALA A 169 -6.83 -15.98 15.33
CA ALA A 169 -8.08 -16.17 14.62
C ALA A 169 -8.49 -14.93 13.82
N GLN A 170 -8.28 -13.72 14.36
CA GLN A 170 -8.55 -12.47 13.63
C GLN A 170 -7.61 -12.30 12.43
N LEU A 171 -6.33 -12.65 12.55
CA LEU A 171 -5.40 -12.61 11.42
C LEU A 171 -5.84 -13.54 10.28
N LEU A 172 -6.30 -14.75 10.60
CA LEU A 172 -6.84 -15.68 9.60
C LEU A 172 -8.13 -15.16 8.94
N GLN A 173 -8.98 -14.45 9.70
CA GLN A 173 -10.16 -13.79 9.16
C GLN A 173 -9.77 -12.67 8.18
N ILE A 174 -8.77 -11.85 8.52
CA ILE A 174 -8.24 -10.80 7.64
C ILE A 174 -7.67 -11.42 6.36
N ALA A 175 -6.84 -12.47 6.47
CA ALA A 175 -6.30 -13.20 5.33
C ALA A 175 -7.41 -13.74 4.42
N ASN A 176 -8.44 -14.35 4.99
CA ASN A 176 -9.59 -14.85 4.25
C ASN A 176 -10.33 -13.72 3.53
N SER A 177 -10.68 -12.64 4.23
CA SER A 177 -11.41 -11.51 3.64
C SER A 177 -10.65 -10.88 2.47
N MET A 178 -9.32 -10.73 2.57
CA MET A 178 -8.49 -10.19 1.49
C MET A 178 -8.36 -11.13 0.30
N THR A 179 -8.29 -12.45 0.54
CA THR A 179 -8.23 -13.48 -0.52
C THR A 179 -9.55 -13.65 -1.26
N GLU A 180 -10.69 -13.45 -0.58
CA GLU A 180 -12.02 -13.64 -1.16
C GLU A 180 -12.60 -12.37 -1.82
N HIS A 181 -11.99 -11.21 -1.64
CA HIS A 181 -12.48 -9.97 -2.22
C HIS A 181 -12.34 -9.93 -3.74
N TYR A 182 -13.22 -9.21 -4.44
CA TYR A 182 -13.19 -9.16 -5.92
C TYR A 182 -11.97 -8.41 -6.48
N ILE A 183 -11.42 -7.47 -5.72
CA ILE A 183 -10.03 -7.04 -5.85
C ILE A 183 -9.26 -7.68 -4.71
N ARG A 184 -8.57 -8.78 -4.98
CA ARG A 184 -7.80 -9.49 -3.97
C ARG A 184 -6.60 -8.66 -3.56
N ILE A 185 -6.26 -8.79 -2.30
CA ILE A 185 -5.06 -8.18 -1.71
C ILE A 185 -4.17 -9.32 -1.25
N TYR A 186 -2.93 -9.39 -1.76
CA TYR A 186 -1.93 -10.35 -1.33
C TYR A 186 -0.79 -9.64 -0.60
N LEU A 187 -0.52 -10.05 0.63
CA LEU A 187 0.52 -9.48 1.48
C LEU A 187 1.91 -9.99 1.07
N THR A 188 2.83 -9.11 0.73
CA THR A 188 4.19 -9.49 0.26
C THR A 188 5.28 -9.29 1.31
N ASP A 189 4.98 -8.54 2.36
CA ASP A 189 5.86 -8.37 3.53
C ASP A 189 5.05 -8.39 4.84
N PRO A 190 4.40 -9.52 5.18
CA PRO A 190 3.68 -9.66 6.44
C PRO A 190 4.70 -9.72 7.60
N SER A 191 4.59 -8.78 8.54
CA SER A 191 5.34 -8.83 9.80
C SER A 191 4.42 -8.51 10.96
N SER A 192 4.75 -8.99 12.16
CA SER A 192 3.99 -8.67 13.37
C SER A 192 3.96 -7.18 13.71
N ASP A 193 4.88 -6.39 13.16
CA ASP A 193 4.90 -4.94 13.37
C ASP A 193 3.99 -4.21 12.38
N ASN A 194 3.60 -4.88 11.29
CA ASN A 194 2.61 -4.36 10.32
C ASN A 194 1.17 -4.54 10.82
N PHE A 195 0.97 -5.31 11.90
CA PHE A 195 -0.31 -5.46 12.58
C PHE A 195 -0.30 -4.77 13.93
N VAL A 196 -1.43 -4.17 14.29
CA VAL A 196 -1.63 -3.59 15.63
C VAL A 196 -2.91 -4.11 16.26
N VAL A 197 -2.95 -4.08 17.57
CA VAL A 197 -4.13 -4.42 18.38
C VAL A 197 -4.64 -3.17 19.06
N ASP A 198 -5.91 -2.84 18.80
CA ASP A 198 -6.56 -1.69 19.43
C ASP A 198 -6.91 -1.93 20.91
N SER A 199 -7.40 -0.91 21.61
CA SER A 199 -7.76 -1.02 23.02
C SER A 199 -8.94 -1.96 23.32
N LYS A 200 -9.64 -2.44 22.27
CA LYS A 200 -10.73 -3.40 22.36
C LYS A 200 -10.29 -4.82 21.98
N GLY A 201 -9.02 -5.02 21.64
CA GLY A 201 -8.50 -6.32 21.22
C GLY A 201 -8.71 -6.65 19.74
N ASN A 202 -9.04 -5.66 18.89
CA ASN A 202 -9.19 -5.88 17.46
C ASN A 202 -7.87 -5.70 16.72
N VAL A 203 -7.57 -6.62 15.81
CA VAL A 203 -6.39 -6.55 14.94
C VAL A 203 -6.67 -5.65 13.73
N LYS A 204 -5.72 -4.75 13.42
CA LYS A 204 -5.71 -3.90 12.23
C LYS A 204 -4.38 -4.03 11.48
N LEU A 205 -4.42 -3.96 10.14
CA LEU A 205 -3.23 -3.93 9.28
C LEU A 205 -2.86 -2.47 9.00
N VAL A 206 -1.66 -2.04 9.43
CA VAL A 206 -1.26 -0.61 9.43
C VAL A 206 -0.18 -0.26 8.41
N ASP A 207 0.42 -1.25 7.77
CA ASP A 207 1.35 -1.07 6.65
C ASP A 207 0.77 -1.75 5.40
N LEU A 208 0.62 -0.97 4.32
CA LEU A 208 0.06 -1.40 3.05
C LEU A 208 0.97 -1.00 1.88
N GLU A 209 2.25 -0.73 2.15
CA GLU A 209 3.21 -0.34 1.11
C GLU A 209 3.48 -1.50 0.14
N ASN A 210 3.66 -2.70 0.70
CA ASN A 210 4.01 -3.91 -0.03
C ASN A 210 2.77 -4.83 -0.10
N ILE A 211 1.92 -4.59 -1.11
CA ILE A 211 0.78 -5.44 -1.43
C ILE A 211 0.61 -5.61 -2.94
N VAL A 212 0.19 -6.81 -3.33
CA VAL A 212 -0.21 -7.13 -4.71
C VAL A 212 -1.72 -7.10 -4.81
N LEU A 213 -2.23 -6.41 -5.84
CA LEU A 213 -3.66 -6.30 -6.12
C LEU A 213 -4.04 -7.07 -7.38
N VAL A 214 -5.08 -7.90 -7.26
CA VAL A 214 -5.52 -8.80 -8.32
C VAL A 214 -7.02 -8.68 -8.54
N ASP A 215 -7.43 -8.20 -9.71
CA ASP A 215 -8.83 -8.31 -10.15
C ASP A 215 -9.23 -9.79 -10.35
N SER A 216 -10.12 -10.29 -9.49
CA SER A 216 -10.59 -11.68 -9.52
C SER A 216 -11.45 -12.03 -10.73
N GLN A 217 -11.92 -11.02 -11.45
CA GLN A 217 -12.82 -11.17 -12.58
C GLN A 217 -12.10 -11.00 -13.92
N LYS A 218 -10.77 -10.93 -13.93
CA LYS A 218 -9.97 -10.93 -15.17
C LYS A 218 -10.21 -12.26 -15.92
N GLY A 219 -10.58 -12.16 -17.19
CA GLY A 219 -11.08 -13.30 -17.97
C GLY A 219 -10.07 -14.43 -18.24
N ASN A 220 -8.77 -14.14 -18.16
CA ASN A 220 -7.69 -15.06 -18.51
C ASN A 220 -6.94 -15.61 -17.29
N LEU A 221 -7.57 -15.61 -16.10
CA LEU A 221 -6.98 -16.23 -14.93
C LEU A 221 -7.07 -17.76 -15.00
N GLU A 222 -6.01 -18.42 -14.57
CA GLU A 222 -5.93 -19.86 -14.40
C GLU A 222 -6.94 -20.29 -13.33
N LYS A 223 -7.85 -21.22 -13.66
CA LYS A 223 -9.01 -21.53 -12.81
C LYS A 223 -8.67 -22.36 -11.57
N SER A 224 -7.47 -22.93 -11.52
CA SER A 224 -6.99 -23.66 -10.36
C SER A 224 -6.60 -22.70 -9.22
N VAL A 225 -6.55 -23.24 -7.99
CA VAL A 225 -5.99 -22.52 -6.84
C VAL A 225 -4.48 -22.71 -6.87
N HIS A 226 -3.73 -21.61 -6.82
CA HIS A 226 -2.30 -21.66 -6.55
C HIS A 226 -2.08 -21.94 -5.06
N PHE A 227 -1.25 -22.94 -4.77
CA PHE A 227 -0.81 -23.27 -3.43
C PHE A 227 0.66 -22.90 -3.28
N ASN A 228 0.97 -22.03 -2.32
CA ASN A 228 2.34 -21.58 -2.09
C ASN A 228 3.16 -22.76 -1.55
N GLU A 229 4.14 -23.21 -2.33
CA GLU A 229 5.01 -24.34 -1.98
C GLU A 229 6.11 -23.95 -0.97
N GLY A 230 6.19 -22.68 -0.59
CA GLY A 230 7.27 -22.13 0.22
C GLY A 230 8.61 -22.11 -0.51
N ASN A 231 8.58 -22.04 -1.84
CA ASN A 231 9.77 -22.08 -2.70
C ASN A 231 10.74 -20.94 -2.37
N GLY A 232 11.95 -21.28 -1.93
CA GLY A 232 12.96 -20.31 -1.49
C GLY A 232 13.96 -20.92 -0.50
N CYS A 233 14.12 -20.29 0.67
CA CYS A 233 14.99 -20.75 1.75
C CYS A 233 14.19 -21.27 2.94
N SER A 234 14.77 -22.18 3.74
CA SER A 234 14.18 -22.61 5.02
C SER A 234 14.03 -21.39 5.95
N GLY A 235 12.78 -20.96 6.17
CA GLY A 235 12.44 -19.78 6.97
C GLY A 235 12.20 -18.48 6.19
N CYS A 236 12.53 -18.38 4.89
CA CYS A 236 12.28 -17.16 4.11
C CYS A 236 10.83 -17.06 3.65
N PHE A 237 10.17 -15.92 3.87
CA PHE A 237 8.93 -15.61 3.17
C PHE A 237 9.25 -15.25 1.70
N SER A 238 8.57 -15.89 0.75
CA SER A 238 8.80 -15.71 -0.69
C SER A 238 7.48 -15.87 -1.45
N TYR A 239 7.43 -15.21 -2.59
CA TYR A 239 6.29 -15.20 -3.50
C TYR A 239 6.76 -14.90 -4.92
N ASP A 240 5.92 -15.24 -5.88
CA ASP A 240 6.12 -14.94 -7.29
C ASP A 240 4.94 -14.12 -7.83
N TYR A 241 5.22 -13.05 -8.56
CA TYR A 241 4.16 -12.18 -9.08
C TYR A 241 3.31 -12.88 -10.15
N GLU A 242 3.88 -13.77 -10.98
CA GLU A 242 3.10 -14.50 -11.98
C GLU A 242 2.11 -15.45 -11.30
N ASP A 243 2.52 -16.12 -10.22
CA ASP A 243 1.63 -16.97 -9.42
C ASP A 243 0.50 -16.18 -8.77
N LEU A 244 0.79 -14.99 -8.23
CA LEU A 244 -0.24 -14.15 -7.61
C LEU A 244 -1.18 -13.52 -8.66
N CYS A 245 -0.63 -13.05 -9.77
CA CYS A 245 -1.37 -12.26 -10.77
C CYS A 245 -2.19 -13.10 -11.74
N ASN A 246 -1.81 -14.35 -12.01
CA ASN A 246 -2.43 -15.15 -13.08
C ASN A 246 -3.39 -16.23 -12.60
N PHE A 247 -3.44 -16.54 -11.30
CA PHE A 247 -4.38 -17.54 -10.79
C PHE A 247 -5.69 -16.93 -10.31
N TYR A 248 -6.79 -17.68 -10.45
CA TYR A 248 -8.09 -17.28 -9.94
C TYR A 248 -8.03 -17.12 -8.43
N LYS A 249 -7.16 -17.81 -7.69
CA LYS A 249 -7.01 -17.68 -6.24
C LYS A 249 -5.66 -18.25 -5.82
N ALA A 250 -5.02 -17.64 -4.82
CA ALA A 250 -3.85 -18.18 -4.15
C ALA A 250 -4.12 -18.30 -2.64
N ASP A 251 -3.56 -19.33 -1.99
CA ASP A 251 -3.58 -19.47 -0.52
C ASP A 251 -2.56 -18.55 0.19
N HIS A 252 -1.86 -17.73 -0.58
CA HIS A 252 -0.74 -16.88 -0.19
C HIS A 252 -0.93 -16.13 1.13
N ASN A 253 -2.09 -15.50 1.37
CA ASN A 253 -2.32 -14.78 2.63
C ASN A 253 -2.39 -15.70 3.84
N TYR A 254 -2.90 -16.94 3.69
CA TYR A 254 -2.89 -17.90 4.79
C TYR A 254 -1.48 -18.41 5.04
N PHE A 255 -0.74 -18.71 3.97
CA PHE A 255 0.67 -19.09 4.05
C PHE A 255 1.50 -18.01 4.76
N ALA A 256 1.32 -16.74 4.36
CA ALA A 256 1.91 -15.55 4.94
C ALA A 256 1.67 -15.40 6.45
N ILE A 257 0.41 -15.52 6.89
CA ILE A 257 0.02 -15.32 8.29
C ILE A 257 0.43 -16.49 9.18
N CYS A 258 0.46 -17.73 8.65
CA CYS A 258 0.76 -18.93 9.42
C CYS A 258 2.26 -19.19 9.61
N LYS A 259 3.13 -18.47 8.88
CA LYS A 259 4.58 -18.61 8.93
C LYS A 259 5.18 -17.81 10.08
#